data_AF-A0A183EM66-F1
#
_entry.id   AF-A0A183EM66-F1
#
_cell.length_a   1.000
_cell.length_b   1.000
_cell.length_c   1.000
_cell.angle_alpha   90.00
_cell.angle_beta   90.00
_cell.angle_gamma   90.00
#
_symmetry.space_group_name_H-M   'P 1'
#
loop_
_entity.id
_entity.type
_entity.pdbx_description
1 polymer ?
#
loop_
_entity_poly.entity_id
_entity_poly.type
_entity_poly.pdbx_seq_one_letter_code
_entity_poly.pdbx_strand_id
1 'polypeptide(L)'
;MRNYSDEIVKHIEGCWKSEVDERTEWNFVTSTLYGFGIVTTLGYNRIAPITLTGRMFCILYGLCGIPVTMITIANVGRYLNTFAKNCKQKVCLQNFVNKGMQKNSQMREKGVQLHSEAYDDFFK
;
A
#
# COMPACT_ATOMS: atom_id res chain seq x y z
N MET A 1 49.92 27.82 -25.06
CA MET A 1 48.79 27.94 -26.00
C MET A 1 47.73 26.95 -25.53
N ARG A 2 46.49 27.39 -25.30
CA ARG A 2 45.43 26.53 -24.74
C ARG A 2 45.10 25.42 -25.74
N ASN A 3 45.18 24.15 -25.32
CA ASN A 3 44.84 23.00 -26.13
C ASN A 3 43.32 22.88 -26.30
N TYR A 4 42.82 23.52 -27.35
CA TYR A 4 41.40 23.54 -27.72
C TYR A 4 40.86 22.16 -28.12
N SER A 5 41.70 21.30 -28.71
CA SER A 5 41.31 19.93 -29.05
C SER A 5 40.97 19.07 -27.83
N ASP A 6 41.71 19.20 -26.72
CA ASP A 6 41.49 18.41 -25.51
C ASP A 6 40.16 18.78 -24.82
N GLU A 7 39.72 20.04 -24.96
CA GLU A 7 38.43 20.51 -24.46
C GLU A 7 37.25 19.97 -25.29
N ILE A 8 37.39 19.97 -26.62
CA ILE A 8 36.37 19.43 -27.53
C ILE A 8 36.22 17.92 -27.34
N VAL A 9 37.32 17.18 -27.21
CA VAL A 9 37.28 15.72 -26.99
C VAL A 9 36.56 15.39 -25.68
N LYS A 10 36.86 16.11 -24.58
CA LYS A 10 36.13 15.94 -23.31
C LYS A 10 34.64 16.26 -23.41
N HIS A 11 34.28 17.29 -24.18
CA HIS A 11 32.88 17.65 -24.39
C HIS A 11 32.14 16.57 -25.20
N ILE A 12 32.76 16.04 -26.26
CA ILE A 12 32.22 14.95 -27.08
C ILE A 12 32.11 13.65 -26.26
N GLU A 13 33.12 13.32 -25.45
CA GLU A 13 33.06 12.17 -24.52
C GLU A 13 31.97 12.32 -23.47
N GLY A 14 31.71 13.54 -22.99
CA GLY A 14 30.60 13.86 -22.09
C GLY A 14 29.23 13.63 -22.73
N CYS A 15 29.06 13.95 -24.01
CA CYS A 15 27.82 13.74 -24.75
C CYS A 15 27.53 12.25 -25.06
N TRP A 16 28.55 11.40 -25.17
CA TRP A 16 28.37 9.96 -25.43
C TRP A 16 28.34 9.10 -24.15
N LYS A 17 28.47 9.70 -22.97
CA LYS A 17 28.43 8.92 -21.72
C LYS A 17 27.01 8.35 -21.55
N SER A 18 26.85 7.10 -21.99
CA SER A 18 25.65 6.32 -21.75
C SER A 18 25.41 6.27 -20.25
N GLU A 19 24.26 6.75 -19.80
CA GLU A 19 23.82 6.59 -18.42
C GLU A 19 23.90 5.11 -18.09
N VAL A 20 24.78 4.75 -17.15
CA VAL A 20 24.88 3.37 -16.68
C VAL A 20 23.58 3.11 -15.94
N ASP A 21 22.66 2.38 -16.57
CA ASP A 21 21.38 2.06 -15.96
C ASP A 21 21.67 1.14 -14.77
N GLU A 22 21.66 1.71 -13.56
CA GLU A 22 21.88 0.99 -12.30
C GLU A 22 20.88 -0.18 -12.14
N ARG A 23 19.77 -0.16 -12.89
CA ARG A 23 18.78 -1.25 -12.98
C ARG A 23 19.22 -2.42 -13.84
N THR A 24 20.36 -2.33 -14.54
CA THR A 24 20.97 -3.43 -15.30
C THR A 24 22.07 -4.16 -14.54
N GLU A 25 22.50 -3.62 -13.39
CA GLU A 25 23.48 -4.24 -12.52
C GLU A 25 22.82 -5.10 -11.42
N TRP A 26 23.51 -6.18 -11.02
CA TRP A 26 23.09 -7.07 -9.93
C TRP A 26 23.38 -6.42 -8.57
N ASN A 27 22.46 -5.56 -8.14
CA ASN A 27 22.43 -4.96 -6.82
C ASN A 27 21.42 -5.70 -5.92
N PHE A 28 21.50 -5.48 -4.61
CA PHE A 28 20.59 -6.15 -3.64
C PHE A 28 19.11 -5.88 -3.97
N VAL A 29 18.79 -4.63 -4.31
CA VAL A 29 17.43 -4.21 -4.66
C VAL A 29 16.96 -4.85 -5.96
N THR A 30 17.78 -4.83 -7.02
CA THR A 30 17.42 -5.40 -8.32
C THR A 30 17.27 -6.93 -8.25
N SER A 31 18.11 -7.60 -7.45
CA SER A 31 18.03 -9.05 -7.18
C SER A 31 16.76 -9.43 -6.42
N THR A 32 16.39 -8.64 -5.41
CA THR A 32 15.17 -8.87 -4.62
C THR A 32 13.92 -8.63 -5.45
N LEU A 33 13.89 -7.56 -6.24
CA LEU A 33 12.81 -7.28 -7.18
C LEU A 33 12.70 -8.35 -8.27
N TYR A 34 13.83 -8.89 -8.73
CA TYR A 34 13.85 -10.02 -9.65
C TYR A 34 13.17 -11.25 -9.05
N GLY A 35 13.58 -11.66 -7.85
CA GLY A 35 12.97 -12.76 -7.12
C GLY A 35 11.48 -12.53 -6.88
N PHE A 36 11.10 -11.34 -6.40
CA PHE A 36 9.70 -10.98 -6.21
C PHE A 36 8.90 -11.05 -7.52
N GLY A 37 9.48 -10.58 -8.63
CA GLY A 37 8.88 -10.66 -9.96
C GLY A 37 8.66 -12.08 -10.47
N ILE A 38 9.56 -13.03 -10.13
CA ILE A 38 9.37 -14.46 -10.42
C ILE A 38 8.17 -15.00 -9.63
N VAL A 39 8.14 -14.74 -8.32
CA VAL A 39 7.10 -15.24 -7.42
C VAL A 39 5.72 -14.66 -7.74
N THR A 40 5.66 -13.40 -8.12
CA THR A 40 4.41 -12.70 -8.50
C THR A 40 4.07 -12.83 -9.98
N THR A 41 4.90 -13.51 -10.78
CA THR A 41 4.73 -13.69 -12.23
C THR A 41 4.69 -12.41 -13.06
N LEU A 42 5.15 -11.27 -12.51
CA LEU A 42 5.17 -9.98 -13.21
C LEU A 42 6.17 -9.96 -14.37
N GLY A 43 7.37 -10.53 -14.16
CA GLY A 43 8.36 -10.74 -15.23
C GLY A 43 8.98 -9.49 -15.87
N TYR A 44 8.82 -8.28 -15.32
CA TYR A 44 9.33 -7.03 -15.93
C TYR A 44 10.85 -6.80 -15.83
N ASN A 45 11.62 -7.75 -15.31
CA ASN A 45 13.00 -7.44 -14.96
C ASN A 45 13.87 -7.20 -16.20
N ARG A 46 14.65 -6.12 -16.17
CA ARG A 46 15.63 -5.79 -17.22
C ARG A 46 16.89 -6.67 -17.16
N ILE A 47 17.05 -7.45 -16.09
CA ILE A 47 18.18 -8.33 -15.85
C ILE A 47 17.68 -9.78 -15.79
N ALA A 48 18.36 -10.70 -16.50
CA ALA A 48 18.05 -12.12 -16.48
C ALA A 48 19.34 -12.95 -16.32
N PRO A 49 19.29 -14.11 -15.65
CA PRO A 49 20.43 -15.00 -15.52
C PRO A 49 20.81 -15.58 -16.89
N ILE A 50 22.00 -15.24 -17.35
CA ILE A 50 22.59 -15.80 -18.56
C ILE A 50 23.13 -17.23 -18.33
N THR A 51 23.43 -17.58 -17.08
CA THR A 51 24.01 -18.88 -16.71
C THR A 51 22.95 -19.97 -16.63
N LEU A 52 23.32 -21.20 -17.02
CA LEU A 52 22.43 -22.36 -16.98
C LEU A 52 21.93 -22.66 -15.56
N THR A 53 22.85 -22.66 -14.58
CA THR A 53 22.52 -22.91 -13.17
C THR A 53 21.57 -21.85 -12.60
N GLY A 54 21.79 -20.58 -12.95
CA GLY A 54 20.91 -19.49 -12.51
C GLY A 54 19.49 -19.63 -13.06
N ARG A 55 19.35 -20.06 -14.32
CA ARG A 55 18.04 -20.34 -14.93
C ARG A 55 17.31 -21.49 -14.24
N MET A 56 18.02 -22.58 -13.94
CA MET A 56 17.44 -23.73 -13.22
C MET A 56 16.96 -23.35 -11.82
N PHE A 57 17.75 -22.55 -11.10
CA PHE A 57 17.33 -22.01 -9.79
C PHE A 57 16.05 -21.16 -9.91
N CYS A 58 15.97 -20.28 -10.91
CA CYS A 58 14.79 -19.44 -11.13
C CYS A 58 13.52 -20.26 -11.42
N ILE A 59 13.64 -21.36 -12.18
CA ILE A 59 12.52 -22.25 -12.48
C ILE A 59 12.02 -22.93 -11.20
N LEU A 60 12.92 -23.53 -10.41
CA LEU A 60 12.56 -24.17 -9.15
C LEU A 60 11.95 -23.20 -8.16
N TYR A 61 12.52 -22.00 -8.08
CA TYR A 61 12.04 -20.92 -7.23
C TYR A 61 10.62 -20.46 -7.65
N GLY A 62 10.36 -20.33 -8.95
CA GLY A 62 9.01 -20.03 -9.47
C GLY A 62 8.00 -21.14 -9.17
N LEU A 63 8.38 -22.41 -9.38
CA LEU A 63 7.49 -23.56 -9.15
C LEU A 63 7.01 -23.64 -7.70
N CYS A 64 7.88 -23.39 -6.73
CA CYS A 64 7.52 -23.39 -5.31
C CYS A 64 6.92 -22.05 -4.86
N GLY A 65 7.40 -20.93 -5.41
CA GLY A 65 7.01 -19.59 -4.98
C GLY A 65 5.60 -19.18 -5.40
N ILE A 66 5.19 -19.50 -6.64
CA ILE A 66 3.86 -19.17 -7.17
C ILE A 66 2.73 -19.76 -6.31
N PRO A 67 2.69 -21.07 -5.99
CA PRO A 67 1.63 -21.65 -5.16
C PRO A 67 1.62 -21.08 -3.74
N VAL A 68 2.79 -20.86 -3.14
CA VAL A 68 2.91 -20.27 -1.79
C VAL A 68 2.36 -18.85 -1.77
N THR A 69 2.67 -18.05 -2.79
CA THR A 69 2.15 -16.69 -2.91
C THR A 69 0.66 -16.67 -3.16
N MET A 70 0.13 -17.62 -3.94
CA MET A 70 -1.31 -17.76 -4.14
C MET A 70 -2.04 -18.00 -2.80
N ILE A 71 -1.54 -18.94 -1.99
CA ILE A 71 -2.08 -19.23 -0.65
C ILE A 71 -1.97 -17.99 0.26
N THR A 72 -0.83 -17.31 0.22
CA THR A 72 -0.59 -16.10 1.02
C THR A 72 -1.57 -15.00 0.67
N ILE A 73 -1.76 -14.70 -0.61
CA ILE A 73 -2.71 -13.69 -1.09
C ILE A 73 -4.14 -14.05 -0.66
N ALA A 74 -4.53 -15.33 -0.76
CA ALA A 74 -5.85 -15.77 -0.32
C ALA A 74 -6.07 -15.53 1.19
N ASN A 75 -5.06 -15.80 2.01
CA ASN A 75 -5.12 -15.57 3.45
C ASN A 75 -5.16 -14.07 3.77
N VAL A 76 -4.30 -13.28 3.14
CA VAL A 76 -4.29 -11.81 3.28
C VAL A 76 -5.65 -11.24 2.88
N GLY A 77 -6.26 -11.71 1.78
CA GLY A 77 -7.59 -11.31 1.36
C GLY A 77 -8.68 -11.61 2.41
N ARG A 78 -8.59 -12.74 3.11
CA ARG A 78 -9.50 -13.07 4.22
C ARG A 78 -9.30 -12.14 5.41
N TYR A 79 -8.06 -11.85 5.79
CA TYR A 79 -7.76 -10.89 6.86
C TYR A 79 -8.27 -9.50 6.52
N LEU A 80 -8.07 -9.03 5.29
CA LEU A 80 -8.57 -7.74 4.82
C LEU A 80 -10.10 -7.68 4.82
N ASN A 81 -10.79 -8.75 4.44
CA ASN A 81 -12.26 -8.80 4.49
C ASN A 81 -12.78 -8.76 5.93
N THR A 82 -12.16 -9.51 6.85
CA THR A 82 -12.50 -9.46 8.27
C THR A 82 -12.23 -8.08 8.85
N PHE A 83 -11.10 -7.47 8.49
CA PHE A 83 -10.77 -6.10 8.89
C PHE A 83 -11.80 -5.10 8.37
N ALA A 84 -12.16 -5.18 7.09
CA ALA A 84 -13.17 -4.32 6.48
C ALA A 84 -14.56 -4.50 7.14
N LYS A 85 -14.96 -5.73 7.47
CA LYS A 85 -16.20 -6.01 8.20
C LYS A 85 -16.16 -5.42 9.61
N ASN A 86 -15.06 -5.61 10.34
CA ASN A 86 -14.87 -5.05 11.67
C ASN A 86 -14.89 -3.51 11.64
N CYS A 87 -14.27 -2.90 10.63
CA CYS A 87 -14.34 -1.45 10.40
C CYS A 87 -15.78 -1.00 10.13
N LYS A 88 -16.51 -1.65 9.21
CA LYS A 88 -17.91 -1.31 8.94
C LYS A 88 -18.79 -1.47 10.19
N GLN A 89 -18.59 -2.54 10.96
CA GLN A 89 -19.36 -2.80 12.17
C GLN A 89 -19.09 -1.76 13.25
N LYS A 90 -17.82 -1.40 13.50
CA LYS A 90 -17.46 -0.33 14.44
C LYS A 90 -18.03 1.01 14.02
N VAL A 91 -17.95 1.35 12.73
CA VAL A 91 -18.49 2.61 12.19
C VAL A 91 -20.02 2.64 12.30
N CYS A 92 -20.72 1.54 11.99
CA CYS A 92 -22.17 1.45 12.14
C CYS A 92 -22.60 1.57 13.61
N LEU A 93 -21.90 0.87 14.51
CA LEU A 93 -22.18 0.91 15.95
C LEU A 93 -21.93 2.31 16.52
N GLN A 94 -20.82 2.96 16.14
CA GLN A 94 -20.53 4.35 16.53
C GLN A 94 -21.62 5.30 16.03
N ASN A 95 -22.06 5.17 14.77
CA ASN A 95 -23.13 6.00 14.23
C ASN A 95 -24.46 5.77 14.95
N PHE A 96 -24.76 4.54 15.37
CA PHE A 96 -25.97 4.21 16.13
C PHE A 96 -25.92 4.77 17.56
N VAL A 97 -24.78 4.63 18.25
CA VAL A 97 -24.56 5.20 19.59
C VAL A 97 -24.63 6.73 19.56
N ASN A 98 -23.98 7.38 18.59
CA ASN A 98 -24.06 8.83 18.43
C ASN A 98 -25.50 9.32 18.17
N LYS A 99 -26.27 8.60 17.34
CA LYS A 99 -27.70 8.92 17.13
C LYS A 99 -28.54 8.73 18.40
N GLY A 100 -28.28 7.68 19.18
CA GLY A 100 -28.98 7.42 20.44
C GLY A 100 -28.71 8.49 21.50
N MET A 101 -27.45 8.91 21.65
CA MET A 101 -27.06 9.98 22.56
C MET A 101 -27.74 11.30 22.21
N GLN A 102 -27.75 11.69 20.92
CA GLN A 102 -28.45 12.91 20.49
C GLN A 102 -29.95 12.89 20.81
N LYS A 103 -30.61 11.75 20.58
CA LYS A 103 -32.04 11.62 20.88
C LYS A 103 -32.35 11.77 22.37
N ASN A 104 -31.48 11.25 23.24
CA ASN A 104 -31.66 11.35 24.70
C ASN A 104 -31.44 12.78 25.22
N SER A 105 -30.49 13.53 24.68
CA SER A 105 -30.28 14.94 25.06
C SER A 105 -31.53 15.79 24.80
N GLN A 106 -32.15 15.60 23.63
CA GLN A 106 -33.35 16.33 23.22
C GLN A 106 -34.60 15.96 24.04
N MET A 107 -34.70 14.72 24.51
CA MET A 107 -35.79 14.26 25.40
C MET A 107 -35.67 14.85 26.81
N ARG A 108 -34.44 15.02 27.31
CA ARG A 108 -34.20 15.66 28.62
C ARG A 108 -34.56 17.14 28.59
N GLU A 109 -34.21 17.85 27.52
CA GLU A 109 -34.59 19.26 27.35
C GLU A 109 -36.12 19.42 27.30
N LYS A 110 -36.83 18.56 26.56
CA LYS A 110 -38.30 18.56 26.53
C LYS A 110 -38.94 18.24 27.88
N GLY A 111 -38.39 17.29 28.63
CA GLY A 111 -38.89 16.94 29.96
C GLY A 111 -38.69 18.06 30.98
N VAL A 112 -37.58 18.79 30.91
CA VAL A 112 -37.32 19.97 31.76
C VAL A 112 -38.26 21.13 31.39
N GLN A 113 -38.53 21.35 30.09
CA GLN A 113 -39.50 22.37 29.64
C GLN A 113 -40.92 22.10 30.15
N LEU A 114 -41.40 20.85 30.00
CA LEU A 114 -42.73 20.45 30.49
C LEU A 114 -42.87 20.61 32.01
N HIS A 115 -41.82 20.32 32.77
CA HIS A 115 -41.83 20.48 34.22
C HIS A 115 -41.80 21.96 34.64
N SER A 116 -41.17 22.83 33.84
CA SER A 116 -41.22 24.28 34.08
C SER A 116 -42.61 24.83 33.80
N GLU A 117 -43.23 24.46 32.67
CA GLU A 117 -44.59 24.90 32.32
C GLU A 117 -45.64 24.46 33.36
N ALA A 118 -45.53 23.25 33.91
CA ALA A 118 -46.46 22.75 34.93
C ALA A 118 -46.34 23.46 36.30
N TYR A 119 -45.15 23.93 36.67
CA TYR A 119 -44.94 24.70 37.91
C TYR A 119 -45.52 26.12 37.81
N ASP A 120 -45.39 26.75 36.64
CA ASP A 120 -45.95 28.08 36.37
C ASP A 120 -47.49 28.06 36.36
N ASP A 121 -48.12 26.98 35.88
CA ASP A 121 -49.58 26.79 35.92
C ASP A 121 -50.12 26.57 37.35
N PHE A 122 -49.34 25.94 38.23
CA PHE A 122 -49.76 25.71 39.63
C PHE A 122 -49.74 26.99 40.47
N PHE A 123 -48.91 27.98 40.11
CA PHE A 123 -48.70 29.19 40.90
C PHE A 123 -49.56 30.39 40.45
N LYS A 124 -50.53 30.16 39.56
CA LYS A 124 -51.41 31.18 38.97
C LYS A 124 -52.85 31.01 39.41
#